data_AF-A0A4Z0GZW0-F1
#
_entry.id   AF-A0A4Z0GZW0-F1
#
_cell.length_a   1.000
_cell.length_b   1.000
_cell.length_c   1.000
_cell.angle_alpha   90.00
_cell.angle_beta   90.00
_cell.angle_gamma   90.00
#
_symmetry.space_group_name_H-M   'P 1'
#
loop_
_entity.id
_entity.type
_entity.pdbx_description
1 polymer ?
#
loop_
_entity_poly.entity_id
_entity_poly.type
_entity_poly.pdbx_seq_one_letter_code
_entity_poly.pdbx_strand_id
1 'polypeptide(L)' 'MKYVWGMFILMAMMVVVTLTSEFIFDGEYSAIASWAVVMLFFFGSIFFANARYYLPREK' A
#
# COMPACT_ATOMS: atom_id res chain seq x y z
N MET A 1 -17.40 -2.73 4.20
CA MET A 1 -16.74 -2.37 2.91
C MET A 1 -15.71 -1.25 3.04
N LYS A 2 -15.86 -0.27 3.95
CA LYS A 2 -14.94 0.88 4.09
C LYS A 2 -13.45 0.48 4.25
N TYR A 3 -13.15 -0.59 4.99
CA TYR A 3 -11.77 -1.07 5.20
C TYR A 3 -11.15 -1.72 3.94
N VAL A 4 -12.00 -2.32 3.09
CA VAL A 4 -11.58 -2.96 1.83
C VAL A 4 -11.18 -1.89 0.82
N TRP A 5 -11.86 -0.74 0.83
CA TRP A 5 -11.48 0.43 0.03
C TRP A 5 -10.08 0.93 0.37
N GLY A 6 -9.71 0.96 1.66
CA GLY A 6 -8.35 1.31 2.07
C GLY A 6 -7.29 0.36 1.50
N MET A 7 -7.57 -0.95 1.49
CA MET A 7 -6.69 -1.94 0.86
C MET A 7 -6.54 -1.72 -0.64
N PHE A 8 -7.63 -1.42 -1.36
CA PHE A 8 -7.58 -1.14 -2.80
C PHE A 8 -6.75 0.12 -3.12
N ILE A 9 -6.88 1.17 -2.31
CA ILE A 9 -6.07 2.40 -2.46
C ILE A 9 -4.57 2.10 -2.25
N LEU A 10 -4.25 1.31 -1.23
CA LEU A 10 -2.87 0.89 -0.96
C LEU A 10 -2.29 0.02 -2.08
N MET A 11 -3.07 -0.92 -2.61
CA MET A 11 -2.64 -1.72 -3.77
C MET A 11 -2.38 -0.83 -4.99
N ALA A 12 -3.26 0.14 -5.27
CA ALA A 12 -3.05 1.09 -6.35
C ALA A 12 -1.76 1.90 -6.16
N MET A 13 -1.48 2.38 -4.94
CA MET A 13 -0.22 3.08 -4.64
C MET A 13 1.02 2.20 -4.85
N MET A 14 0.99 0.93 -4.44
CA MET A 14 2.11 0.01 -4.69
C MET A 14 2.38 -0.14 -6.19
N VAL A 15 1.32 -0.32 -6.99
CA VAL A 15 1.45 -0.42 -8.46
C VAL A 15 2.02 0.87 -9.06
N VAL A 16 1.59 2.04 -8.59
CA VAL A 16 2.14 3.33 -9.05
C VAL A 16 3.62 3.45 -8.72
N VAL A 17 4.05 3.06 -7.52
CA VAL A 17 5.47 3.10 -7.14
C VAL A 17 6.31 2.19 -8.02
N THR A 18 5.84 0.97 -8.27
CA THR A 18 6.53 0.01 -9.14
C THR A 18 6.63 0.53 -10.58
N LEU A 19 5.53 1.01 -11.15
CA LEU A 19 5.52 1.54 -12.51
C LEU A 19 6.38 2.80 -12.64
N THR A 20 6.35 3.69 -11.65
CA THR A 20 7.19 4.89 -11.64
C THR A 20 8.66 4.49 -11.60
N SER A 21 9.03 3.52 -10.75
CA SER A 21 10.41 3.03 -10.66
C SER A 21 10.92 2.45 -11.98
N GLU A 22 10.08 1.71 -12.70
CA GLU A 22 10.51 1.05 -13.93
C GLU A 22 10.47 2.01 -15.13
N PHE A 23 9.37 2.75 -15.31
CA PHE A 23 9.14 3.54 -16.52
C PHE A 23 9.70 4.97 -16.46
N ILE A 24 9.85 5.55 -15.27
CA ILE A 24 10.38 6.93 -15.12
C ILE A 24 11.85 6.91 -14.70
N PHE A 25 12.22 5.96 -13.84
CA PHE A 25 13.56 5.88 -13.27
C PHE A 25 14.43 4.78 -13.87
N ASP A 26 13.95 4.08 -14.91
CA ASP A 26 14.69 3.04 -15.64
C ASP A 26 15.34 1.98 -14.72
N GLY A 27 14.67 1.67 -13.61
CA GLY A 27 15.15 0.70 -12.62
C GLY A 27 16.35 1.16 -11.77
N GLU A 28 16.88 2.37 -11.96
CA GLU A 28 18.07 2.87 -11.24
C GLU A 28 17.84 2.91 -9.71
N TYR A 29 16.60 3.14 -9.28
CA TYR A 29 16.18 3.17 -7.88
C TYR A 29 15.34 1.95 -7.47
N SER A 30 15.38 0.85 -8.23
CA SER A 30 14.55 -0.34 -8.02
C SER A 30 14.64 -0.93 -6.61
N ALA A 31 15.83 -0.88 -5.99
CA ALA A 31 16.02 -1.31 -4.61
C ALA A 31 15.21 -0.48 -3.61
N ILE A 32 15.22 0.86 -3.75
CA ILE A 32 14.49 1.78 -2.87
C ILE A 32 13.00 1.67 -3.12
N ALA A 33 12.57 1.57 -4.39
CA ALA A 33 11.17 1.36 -4.74
C ALA A 33 10.63 0.05 -4.15
N SER A 34 11.41 -1.03 -4.20
CA SER A 34 11.05 -2.31 -3.58
C SER A 34 10.87 -2.18 -2.07
N TRP A 35 11.78 -1.49 -1.38
CA TRP A 35 11.65 -1.19 0.05
C TRP A 35 10.43 -0.32 0.36
N ALA A 36 10.12 0.66 -0.47
CA ALA A 36 8.95 1.51 -0.33
C ALA A 36 7.64 0.70 -0.48
N VAL A 37 7.58 -0.22 -1.44
CA VAL A 37 6.44 -1.14 -1.62
C VAL A 37 6.27 -2.06 -0.40
N VAL A 38 7.36 -2.60 0.15
CA VAL A 38 7.33 -3.43 1.37
C VAL A 38 6.81 -2.62 2.57
N MET A 39 7.29 -1.38 2.76
CA MET A 39 6.79 -0.52 3.82
C MET A 39 5.31 -0.18 3.64
N LEU A 40 4.87 0.16 2.43
CA LEU A 40 3.45 0.40 2.12
C LEU A 40 2.59 -0.83 2.43
N PHE A 41 3.11 -2.03 2.15
CA PHE A 41 2.41 -3.28 2.47
C PHE A 41 2.28 -3.51 3.96
N PHE A 42 3.35 -3.30 4.73
CA PHE A 42 3.32 -3.44 6.19
C PHE A 42 2.39 -2.41 6.83
N PHE A 43 2.53 -1.13 6.46
CA PHE A 43 1.64 -0.08 6.96
C PHE A 43 0.20 -0.38 6.59
N GLY A 44 -0.07 -0.76 5.35
CA GLY A 44 -1.42 -1.11 4.91
C GLY A 44 -2.03 -2.26 5.70
N SER A 45 -1.24 -3.28 5.99
CA SER A 45 -1.66 -4.44 6.80
C SER A 45 -1.94 -4.04 8.25
N ILE A 46 -1.07 -3.23 8.86
CA ILE A 46 -1.24 -2.72 10.23
C ILE A 46 -2.46 -1.82 10.32
N PHE A 47 -2.65 -0.90 9.38
CA PHE A 47 -3.82 -0.03 9.31
C PHE A 47 -5.09 -0.83 9.11
N PHE A 48 -5.11 -1.83 8.23
CA PHE A 48 -6.28 -2.68 8.04
C PHE A 48 -6.62 -3.50 9.29
N ALA A 49 -5.62 -4.11 9.93
CA ALA A 49 -5.82 -4.86 11.16
C ALA A 49 -6.39 -3.95 12.26
N ASN A 50 -5.78 -2.78 12.48
CA ASN A 50 -6.27 -1.81 13.46
C ASN A 50 -7.67 -1.30 13.11
N ALA A 51 -7.91 -0.93 11.86
CA ALA A 51 -9.21 -0.47 11.39
C ALA A 51 -10.30 -1.54 11.60
N ARG A 52 -9.99 -2.81 11.39
CA ARG A 52 -10.93 -3.92 11.63
C ARG A 52 -11.26 -4.12 13.11
N TYR A 53 -10.31 -3.86 14.01
CA TYR A 53 -10.50 -4.05 15.45
C TYR A 53 -11.07 -2.83 16.18
N TYR A 54 -10.66 -1.62 15.78
CA TYR A 54 -10.97 -0.37 16.49
C TYR A 54 -12.09 0.46 15.86
N LEU A 55 -12.36 0.33 14.56
CA LEU A 55 -13.56 0.96 14.01
C LEU A 55 -14.75 0.05 14.35
N PRO A 56 -15.73 0.54 15.14
CA PRO A 56 -16.92 -0.24 15.43
C PRO A 56 -17.53 -0.69 14.11
N ARG A 57 -18.00 -1.94 14.06
CA ARG A 57 -18.97 -2.34 13.04
C ARG A 57 -20.17 -1.41 13.23
N GLU A 58 -20.26 -0.35 12.44
CA GLU A 58 -21.54 0.35 12.28
C GLU A 58 -22.57 -0.74 11.95
N LYS A 59 -23.53 -0.90 12.87
CA LYS A 59 -24.68 -1.78 12.69
C LYS A 59 -25.51 -1.28 11.52
#